data_AF-A0A7R9ML18-F1
#
_entry.id   AF-A0A7R9ML18-F1
#
_cell.length_a   1.000
_cell.length_b   1.000
_cell.length_c   1.000
_cell.angle_alpha   90.00
_cell.angle_beta   90.00
_cell.angle_gamma   90.00
#
_symmetry.space_group_name_H-M   'P 1'
#
loop_
_entity.id
_entity.type
_entity.pdbx_description
1 polymer ?
#
loop_
_entity_poly.entity_id
_entity_poly.type
_entity_poly.pdbx_seq_one_letter_code
_entity_poly.pdbx_strand_id
1 'polypeptide(L)'
;MSHQTEVEVLSAHTSELTTVPCVQLSVNNVTHWWPHVLQSINASHFVAIDLELSGLGARDRLNAKKIDERYEGVMSAAKSRSIVSVGLAFFSFSANDCNQTIVNNICDTKYGTSCETNVNSAPSLSNCISDCVEDMNRFERLLDTQLMDKLDDQTNGCNGSDLNSGDNEWKINAEVFNALCLCDEEYVCEPETMRFLAGHGFDFNGQCLHGL
;
A
#
# COMPACT_ATOMS: atom_id res chain seq x y z
N MET A 1 14.00 23.11 -2.32
CA MET A 1 13.81 22.30 -3.54
C MET A 1 13.57 20.87 -3.07
N SER A 2 12.34 20.37 -3.23
CA SER A 2 11.95 19.03 -2.79
C SER A 2 12.51 17.99 -3.77
N HIS A 3 13.40 17.13 -3.29
CA HIS A 3 13.83 15.96 -4.05
C HIS A 3 12.71 14.91 -3.95
N GLN A 4 12.02 14.68 -5.07
CA GLN A 4 11.18 13.50 -5.27
C GLN A 4 12.10 12.36 -5.72
N THR A 5 11.92 11.19 -5.12
CA THR A 5 12.55 9.94 -5.58
C THR A 5 11.45 9.12 -6.26
N GLU A 6 11.77 8.32 -7.27
CA GLU A 6 10.77 7.62 -8.10
C GLU A 6 10.85 6.10 -7.84
N VAL A 7 9.70 5.43 -7.71
CA VAL A 7 9.60 3.96 -7.52
C VAL A 7 8.67 3.36 -8.57
N GLU A 8 9.09 2.26 -9.22
CA GLU A 8 8.32 1.56 -10.25
C GLU A 8 7.39 0.48 -9.65
N VAL A 9 6.12 0.45 -10.05
CA VAL A 9 5.15 -0.62 -9.72
C VAL A 9 4.43 -1.06 -11.01
N LEU A 10 4.25 -2.37 -11.19
CA LEU A 10 3.60 -2.98 -12.37
C LEU A 10 2.06 -2.98 -12.25
N SER A 11 1.38 -2.45 -13.28
CA SER A 11 -0.07 -2.62 -13.50
C SER A 11 -0.34 -3.79 -14.45
N ALA A 12 -1.35 -4.61 -14.13
CA ALA A 12 -1.54 -5.92 -14.75
C ALA A 12 -2.19 -5.92 -16.15
N HIS A 13 -2.58 -4.79 -16.77
CA HIS A 13 -3.25 -4.86 -18.09
C HIS A 13 -2.95 -3.78 -19.14
N THR A 14 -2.06 -2.82 -18.90
CA THR A 14 -1.58 -1.89 -19.94
C THR A 14 -0.10 -1.58 -19.74
N SER A 15 0.69 -1.78 -20.79
CA SER A 15 2.15 -1.79 -20.80
C SER A 15 2.78 -0.40 -20.79
N GLU A 16 2.37 0.48 -19.87
CA GLU A 16 3.12 1.71 -19.58
C GLU A 16 3.48 1.73 -18.09
N LEU A 17 4.79 1.64 -17.81
CA LEU A 17 5.35 1.93 -16.50
C LEU A 17 5.05 3.40 -16.20
N THR A 18 4.05 3.65 -15.36
CA THR A 18 3.83 4.99 -14.83
C THR A 18 4.75 5.17 -13.64
N THR A 19 5.61 6.19 -13.71
CA THR A 19 6.43 6.61 -12.60
C THR A 19 5.53 7.10 -11.47
N VAL A 20 5.64 6.48 -10.29
CA VAL A 20 4.92 6.92 -9.10
C VAL A 20 5.83 7.86 -8.29
N PRO A 21 5.41 9.11 -8.02
CA PRO A 21 6.22 10.03 -7.23
C PRO A 21 6.29 9.55 -5.77
N CYS A 22 7.49 9.52 -5.19
CA CYS A 22 7.68 9.35 -3.75
C CYS A 22 7.89 10.71 -3.09
N VAL A 23 7.05 11.02 -2.11
CA VAL A 23 7.15 12.24 -1.29
C VAL A 23 8.03 11.97 -0.07
N GLN A 24 9.20 12.61 -0.02
CA GLN A 24 10.06 12.56 1.15
C GLN A 24 9.46 13.38 2.31
N LEU A 25 9.20 12.75 3.46
CA LEU A 25 8.80 13.39 4.70
C LEU A 25 10.03 13.64 5.58
N SER A 26 10.05 14.82 6.18
CA SER A 26 11.12 15.37 7.01
C SER A 26 10.52 16.31 8.07
N VAL A 27 11.31 16.68 9.08
CA VAL A 27 10.86 17.63 10.13
C VAL A 27 10.35 18.96 9.55
N ASN A 28 10.84 19.36 8.38
CA ASN A 28 10.49 20.64 7.75
C ASN A 28 9.13 20.62 7.03
N ASN A 29 8.62 19.45 6.62
CA ASN A 29 7.45 19.35 5.76
C ASN A 29 6.38 18.38 6.26
N VAL A 30 6.64 17.60 7.31
CA VAL A 30 5.69 16.62 7.83
C VAL A 30 4.36 17.25 8.23
N THR A 31 4.35 18.43 8.86
CA THR A 31 3.10 19.12 9.23
C THR A 31 2.25 19.47 8.01
N HIS A 32 2.87 19.77 6.88
CA HIS A 32 2.17 20.09 5.63
C HIS A 32 1.59 18.84 4.96
N TRP A 33 2.35 17.74 4.95
CA TRP A 33 1.96 16.49 4.28
C TRP A 33 1.14 15.54 5.16
N TRP A 34 1.16 15.69 6.47
CA TRP A 34 0.46 14.81 7.40
C TRP A 34 -1.04 14.64 7.11
N PRO A 35 -1.80 15.71 6.77
CA PRO A 35 -3.20 15.55 6.36
C PRO A 35 -3.37 14.66 5.11
N HIS A 36 -2.44 14.74 4.16
CA HIS A 36 -2.45 13.87 2.97
C HIS A 36 -2.15 12.43 3.35
N VAL A 37 -1.13 12.17 4.17
CA VAL A 37 -0.82 10.81 4.66
C VAL A 37 -2.04 10.19 5.35
N LEU A 38 -2.74 10.95 6.20
CA LEU A 38 -3.98 10.48 6.84
C LEU A 38 -5.10 10.20 5.84
N GLN A 39 -5.24 11.03 4.81
CA GLN A 39 -6.19 10.80 3.73
C GLN A 39 -5.86 9.52 2.96
N SER A 40 -4.58 9.32 2.60
CA SER A 40 -4.12 8.11 1.90
C SER A 40 -4.34 6.85 2.75
N ILE A 41 -4.09 6.90 4.06
CA ILE A 41 -4.41 5.79 4.99
C ILE A 41 -5.90 5.45 4.92
N ASN A 42 -6.77 6.45 5.07
CA ASN A 42 -8.22 6.22 5.11
C ASN A 42 -8.82 5.76 3.78
N ALA A 43 -8.23 6.19 2.65
CA ALA A 43 -8.71 5.83 1.31
C ALA A 43 -8.07 4.53 0.76
N SER A 44 -6.97 4.08 1.35
CA SER A 44 -6.26 2.87 0.92
C SER A 44 -7.06 1.60 1.22
N HIS A 45 -6.96 0.63 0.31
CA HIS A 45 -7.44 -0.72 0.51
C HIS A 45 -6.37 -1.59 1.18
N PHE A 46 -5.09 -1.33 0.87
CA PHE A 46 -3.96 -1.91 1.57
C PHE A 46 -2.76 -0.97 1.59
N VAL A 47 -1.85 -1.21 2.54
CA VAL A 47 -0.64 -0.42 2.75
C VAL A 47 0.57 -1.35 2.73
N ALA A 48 1.60 -0.97 1.97
CA ALA A 48 2.91 -1.60 2.04
C ALA A 48 3.87 -0.72 2.85
N ILE A 49 4.69 -1.36 3.69
CA ILE A 49 5.67 -0.69 4.54
C ILE A 49 7.04 -1.33 4.28
N ASP A 50 8.05 -0.51 4.08
CA ASP A 50 9.44 -0.91 3.95
C ASP A 50 10.33 -0.11 4.89
N LEU A 51 11.40 -0.72 5.41
CA LEU A 51 12.24 -0.11 6.44
C LEU A 51 13.71 -0.16 6.04
N GLU A 52 14.37 0.98 6.13
CA GLU A 52 15.82 1.05 6.13
C GLU A 52 16.34 1.05 7.57
N LEU A 53 17.30 0.18 7.86
CA LEU A 53 17.81 -0.04 9.21
C LEU A 53 19.29 0.35 9.30
N SER A 54 19.69 0.85 10.47
CA SER A 54 21.11 1.10 10.80
C SER A 54 21.97 -0.17 10.88
N GLY A 55 21.34 -1.35 10.88
CA GLY A 55 22.00 -2.65 10.90
C GLY A 55 20.99 -3.79 10.89
N LEU A 56 21.44 -5.01 10.56
CA LEU A 56 20.58 -6.19 10.49
C LEU A 56 20.74 -7.13 11.69
N GLY A 57 21.88 -7.08 12.37
CA GLY A 57 22.23 -7.98 13.46
C GLY A 57 23.07 -9.18 13.02
N ALA A 58 23.36 -10.07 13.97
CA ALA A 58 24.26 -11.19 13.76
C ALA A 58 23.66 -12.24 12.81
N ARG A 59 24.28 -12.44 11.64
CA ARG A 59 23.76 -13.30 10.55
C ARG A 59 23.54 -14.76 10.96
N ASP A 60 24.34 -15.28 11.87
CA ASP A 60 24.22 -16.63 12.40
C ASP A 60 22.93 -16.80 13.23
N ARG A 61 22.58 -15.80 14.04
CA ARG A 61 21.35 -15.77 14.84
C ARG A 61 20.12 -15.54 13.96
N LEU A 62 20.20 -14.62 12.99
CA LEU A 62 19.11 -14.35 12.05
C LEU A 62 18.75 -15.57 11.18
N ASN A 63 19.73 -16.40 10.86
CA ASN A 63 19.55 -17.61 10.04
C ASN A 63 19.46 -18.90 10.87
N ALA A 64 19.25 -18.79 12.20
CA ALA A 64 19.14 -19.96 13.06
C ALA A 64 17.97 -20.85 12.62
N LYS A 65 18.21 -22.17 12.60
CA LYS A 65 17.19 -23.15 12.16
C LYS A 65 16.01 -23.20 13.13
N LYS A 66 16.29 -23.11 14.43
CA LYS A 66 15.25 -23.08 15.47
C LYS A 66 14.60 -21.71 15.50
N ILE A 67 13.27 -21.69 15.56
CA ILE A 67 12.50 -20.45 15.55
C ILE A 67 12.78 -19.59 16.79
N ASP A 68 12.96 -20.19 17.97
CA ASP A 68 13.22 -19.45 19.21
C ASP A 68 14.55 -18.70 19.15
N GLU A 69 15.63 -19.38 18.73
CA GLU A 69 16.96 -18.77 18.58
C GLU A 69 16.95 -17.65 17.51
N ARG A 70 16.20 -17.85 16.43
CA ARG A 70 16.03 -16.84 15.37
C ARG A 70 15.21 -15.65 15.85
N TYR A 71 14.14 -15.88 16.58
CA TYR A 71 13.31 -14.84 17.17
C TYR A 71 14.12 -14.00 18.17
N GLU A 72 14.94 -14.63 19.02
CA GLU A 72 15.87 -13.91 19.90
C GLU A 72 16.85 -13.03 19.11
N GLY A 73 17.40 -13.55 18.01
CA GLY A 73 18.28 -12.80 17.12
C GLY A 73 17.61 -11.57 16.52
N VAL A 74 16.42 -11.75 15.94
CA VAL A 74 15.62 -10.67 15.36
C VAL A 74 15.21 -9.66 16.43
N MET A 75 14.75 -10.12 17.60
CA MET A 75 14.39 -9.24 18.72
C MET A 75 15.59 -8.42 19.19
N SER A 76 16.76 -9.04 19.32
CA SER A 76 17.99 -8.34 19.70
C SER A 76 18.38 -7.27 18.68
N ALA A 77 18.28 -7.57 17.39
CA ALA A 77 18.52 -6.59 16.33
C ALA A 77 17.51 -5.43 16.40
N ALA A 78 16.21 -5.75 16.46
CA ALA A 78 15.13 -4.75 16.51
C ALA A 78 15.22 -3.82 17.72
N LYS A 79 15.74 -4.30 18.86
CA LYS A 79 15.93 -3.49 20.07
C LYS A 79 17.12 -2.55 20.02
N SER A 80 18.13 -2.87 19.21
CA SER A 80 19.44 -2.21 19.27
C SER A 80 19.79 -1.45 18.00
N ARG A 81 19.03 -1.60 16.91
CA ARG A 81 19.21 -0.85 15.67
C ARG A 81 18.05 0.11 15.49
N SER A 82 18.37 1.32 15.06
CA SER A 82 17.39 2.32 14.64
C SER A 82 16.89 2.03 13.22
N ILE A 83 15.60 2.33 13.02
CA ILE A 83 15.02 2.57 11.70
C ILE A 83 15.47 3.96 11.23
N VAL A 84 16.17 4.01 10.10
CA VAL A 84 16.71 5.26 9.53
C VAL A 84 15.78 5.87 8.47
N SER A 85 14.88 5.05 7.89
CA SER A 85 13.83 5.52 6.99
C SER A 85 12.65 4.54 6.96
N VAL A 86 11.45 5.06 6.74
CA VAL A 86 10.22 4.27 6.57
C VAL A 86 9.59 4.61 5.22
N GLY A 87 9.59 3.65 4.30
CA GLY A 87 8.81 3.70 3.06
C GLY A 87 7.36 3.28 3.33
N LEU A 88 6.41 4.07 2.83
CA LEU A 88 4.97 3.84 2.91
C LEU A 88 4.39 3.92 1.51
N ALA A 89 3.62 2.92 1.09
CA ALA A 89 2.86 2.95 -0.14
C ALA A 89 1.39 2.59 0.12
N PHE A 90 0.51 3.53 -0.20
CA PHE A 90 -0.94 3.42 -0.02
C PHE A 90 -1.58 3.08 -1.35
N PHE A 91 -2.28 1.94 -1.42
CA PHE A 91 -2.87 1.46 -2.66
C PHE A 91 -4.40 1.48 -2.58
N SER A 92 -5.04 2.02 -3.61
CA SER A 92 -6.49 1.97 -3.77
C SER A 92 -6.90 1.49 -5.15
N PHE A 93 -8.04 0.81 -5.22
CA PHE A 93 -8.63 0.35 -6.47
C PHE A 93 -9.77 1.27 -6.86
N SER A 94 -9.84 1.64 -8.14
CA SER A 94 -11.00 2.28 -8.75
C SER A 94 -11.40 1.50 -9.99
N ALA A 95 -12.65 1.04 -10.05
CA ALA A 95 -13.22 0.60 -11.30
C ALA A 95 -13.33 1.82 -12.22
N ASN A 96 -12.95 1.69 -13.50
CA ASN A 96 -13.37 2.68 -14.49
C ASN A 96 -14.90 2.83 -14.40
N ASP A 97 -15.40 4.08 -14.41
CA ASP A 97 -16.84 4.40 -14.43
C ASP A 97 -17.49 3.94 -15.75
N CYS A 98 -17.50 2.65 -16.06
CA CYS A 98 -18.52 2.06 -16.91
C CYS A 98 -19.65 1.55 -16.01
N ASN A 99 -20.28 2.45 -15.24
CA ASN A 99 -21.65 2.36 -14.72
C ASN A 99 -22.00 3.36 -13.59
N GLN A 100 -21.55 4.61 -13.63
CA GLN A 100 -22.16 5.64 -12.77
C GLN A 100 -23.69 5.74 -12.98
N THR A 101 -24.21 5.29 -14.14
CA THR A 101 -25.66 5.19 -14.41
C THR A 101 -26.33 3.92 -13.85
N ILE A 102 -25.63 2.79 -13.65
CA ILE A 102 -26.28 1.56 -13.16
C ILE A 102 -26.23 1.45 -11.63
N VAL A 103 -25.17 1.93 -10.96
CA VAL A 103 -25.13 1.93 -9.50
C VAL A 103 -26.19 2.89 -8.92
N ASN A 104 -26.36 4.06 -9.56
CA ASN A 104 -27.43 5.01 -9.20
C ASN A 104 -28.84 4.44 -9.41
N ASN A 105 -29.03 3.51 -10.36
CA ASN A 105 -30.34 2.86 -10.56
C ASN A 105 -30.57 1.63 -9.67
N ILE A 106 -29.51 1.00 -9.14
CA ILE A 106 -29.64 -0.13 -8.19
C ILE A 106 -29.82 0.37 -6.75
N CYS A 107 -29.20 1.49 -6.36
CA CYS A 107 -29.47 2.09 -5.06
C CYS A 107 -30.91 2.63 -4.95
N ASP A 108 -31.46 3.14 -6.06
CA ASP A 108 -32.84 3.65 -6.10
C ASP A 108 -33.91 2.55 -6.06
N THR A 109 -33.60 1.30 -6.43
CA THR A 109 -34.61 0.22 -6.47
C THR A 109 -34.57 -0.77 -5.30
N LYS A 110 -33.53 -0.77 -4.45
CA LYS A 110 -33.51 -1.60 -3.22
C LYS A 110 -33.76 -0.85 -1.92
N TYR A 111 -33.50 0.45 -1.87
CA TYR A 111 -33.89 1.31 -0.76
C TYR A 111 -34.78 2.42 -1.29
N GLY A 112 -36.05 2.10 -1.51
CA GLY A 112 -37.10 3.08 -1.72
C GLY A 112 -37.27 3.96 -0.47
N THR A 113 -36.37 4.89 -0.26
CA THR A 113 -36.53 6.04 0.61
C THR A 113 -35.68 7.14 0.02
N SER A 114 -36.34 8.18 -0.49
CA SER A 114 -35.75 9.50 -0.63
C SER A 114 -35.22 9.93 0.74
N CYS A 115 -33.95 9.62 1.04
CA CYS A 115 -33.28 10.13 2.22
C CYS A 115 -32.70 11.51 1.88
N GLU A 116 -33.56 12.52 1.97
CA GLU A 116 -33.07 13.80 2.45
C GLU A 116 -32.56 13.57 3.89
N THR A 117 -31.25 13.53 4.11
CA THR A 117 -30.69 13.52 5.48
C THR A 117 -29.58 14.53 5.62
N ASN A 118 -30.01 15.72 6.05
CA ASN A 118 -29.56 16.37 7.28
C ASN A 118 -28.31 15.72 7.93
N VAL A 119 -27.20 16.45 7.83
CA VAL A 119 -25.94 16.25 8.54
C VAL A 119 -26.16 16.22 10.06
N ASN A 120 -26.40 15.06 10.69
CA ASN A 120 -26.23 14.82 12.13
C ASN A 120 -26.50 13.36 12.55
N SER A 121 -25.80 12.37 11.98
CA SER A 121 -25.69 11.03 12.56
C SER A 121 -24.66 10.18 11.81
N ALA A 122 -23.41 10.15 12.31
CA ALA A 122 -22.40 9.22 11.81
C ALA A 122 -22.74 7.78 12.25
N PRO A 123 -22.66 6.77 11.36
CA PRO A 123 -22.86 5.38 11.73
C PRO A 123 -21.70 4.89 12.61
N SER A 124 -21.98 3.95 13.52
CA SER A 124 -21.01 3.40 14.46
C SER A 124 -19.95 2.55 13.74
N LEU A 125 -18.70 2.70 14.19
CA LEU A 125 -17.47 2.05 13.71
C LEU A 125 -17.58 0.53 13.48
N SER A 126 -18.52 -0.15 14.17
CA SER A 126 -18.78 -1.59 14.00
C SER A 126 -19.34 -1.98 12.64
N ASN A 127 -20.15 -1.11 12.02
CA ASN A 127 -20.84 -1.44 10.77
C ASN A 127 -19.91 -1.27 9.57
N CYS A 128 -19.00 -0.29 9.64
CA CYS A 128 -17.99 -0.08 8.61
C CYS A 128 -17.00 -1.26 8.52
N ILE A 129 -16.75 -1.96 9.64
CA ILE A 129 -15.84 -3.12 9.68
C ILE A 129 -16.48 -4.36 9.05
N SER A 130 -17.80 -4.60 9.23
CA SER A 130 -18.45 -5.74 8.56
C SER A 130 -18.47 -5.56 7.05
N ASP A 131 -18.72 -4.33 6.60
CA ASP A 131 -18.81 -4.01 5.16
C ASP A 131 -17.43 -4.14 4.49
N CYS A 132 -16.34 -3.71 5.15
CA CYS A 132 -14.97 -3.90 4.67
C CYS A 132 -14.53 -5.38 4.64
N VAL A 133 -14.98 -6.20 5.61
CA VAL A 133 -14.67 -7.64 5.64
C VAL A 133 -15.43 -8.39 4.55
N GLU A 134 -16.66 -7.98 4.23
CA GLU A 134 -17.41 -8.58 3.12
C GLU A 134 -16.80 -8.27 1.75
N ASP A 135 -16.27 -7.06 1.55
CA ASP A 135 -15.58 -6.66 0.31
C ASP A 135 -14.21 -7.36 0.13
N MET A 136 -13.46 -7.57 1.21
CA MET A 136 -12.20 -8.33 1.15
C MET A 136 -12.44 -9.82 0.84
N ASN A 137 -13.48 -10.42 1.43
CA ASN A 137 -13.90 -11.80 1.11
C ASN A 137 -14.52 -11.90 -0.30
N ARG A 138 -15.07 -10.80 -0.84
CA ARG A 138 -15.54 -10.73 -2.22
C ARG A 138 -14.38 -10.70 -3.21
N PHE A 139 -13.24 -10.12 -2.85
CA PHE A 139 -12.01 -10.14 -3.65
C PHE A 139 -11.42 -11.55 -3.78
N GLU A 140 -11.27 -12.31 -2.69
CA GLU A 140 -10.82 -13.72 -2.77
C GLU A 140 -11.78 -14.57 -3.63
N ARG A 141 -13.09 -14.42 -3.44
CA ARG A 141 -14.09 -15.12 -4.25
C ARG A 141 -14.05 -14.74 -5.73
N LEU A 142 -13.84 -13.47 -6.07
CA LEU A 142 -13.78 -13.02 -7.46
C LEU A 142 -12.47 -13.45 -8.15
N LEU A 143 -11.36 -13.45 -7.42
CA LEU A 143 -10.08 -13.95 -7.93
C LEU A 143 -10.14 -15.45 -8.19
N ASP A 144 -10.76 -16.23 -7.29
CA ASP A 144 -10.96 -17.68 -7.45
C ASP A 144 -11.96 -18.03 -8.57
N THR A 145 -13.07 -17.29 -8.69
CA THR A 145 -14.09 -17.56 -9.72
C THR A 145 -13.57 -17.25 -11.13
N GLN A 146 -12.81 -16.15 -11.29
CA GLN A 146 -12.28 -15.77 -12.62
C GLN A 146 -11.05 -16.57 -13.05
N LEU A 147 -10.30 -17.17 -12.11
CA LEU A 147 -9.20 -18.10 -12.42
C LEU A 147 -9.73 -19.48 -12.84
N MET A 148 -10.86 -19.93 -12.30
CA MET A 148 -11.45 -21.23 -12.64
C MET A 148 -12.25 -21.24 -13.94
N ASP A 149 -12.94 -20.15 -14.29
CA ASP A 149 -13.71 -20.05 -15.54
C ASP A 149 -12.83 -20.06 -16.80
N LYS A 150 -11.53 -19.72 -16.70
CA LYS A 150 -10.59 -19.75 -17.83
C LYS A 150 -9.93 -21.11 -18.09
N LEU A 151 -10.20 -22.14 -17.26
CA LEU A 151 -9.65 -23.49 -17.44
C LEU A 151 -10.59 -24.48 -18.13
N ASP A 152 -11.89 -24.17 -18.27
CA ASP A 152 -12.86 -25.09 -18.90
C ASP A 152 -13.29 -24.70 -20.33
N ASP A 153 -13.04 -23.46 -20.80
CA ASP A 153 -13.61 -22.97 -22.06
C ASP A 153 -12.68 -23.08 -23.30
N GLN A 154 -11.81 -24.10 -23.30
CA GLN A 154 -10.99 -24.49 -24.45
C GLN A 154 -11.44 -25.83 -25.06
N THR A 155 -12.74 -26.12 -25.13
CA THR A 155 -13.27 -27.02 -26.18
C THR A 155 -14.69 -26.65 -26.59
N ASN A 156 -14.84 -26.32 -27.89
CA ASN A 156 -16.06 -26.37 -28.71
C ASN A 156 -16.90 -25.09 -28.86
N GLY A 157 -16.38 -24.18 -29.70
CA GLY A 157 -17.02 -23.66 -30.93
C GLY A 157 -18.44 -23.08 -30.89
N CYS A 158 -18.59 -21.80 -31.27
CA CYS A 158 -19.69 -21.26 -32.08
C CYS A 158 -19.33 -19.86 -32.65
N ASN A 159 -19.84 -19.57 -33.85
CA ASN A 159 -19.66 -18.33 -34.60
C ASN A 159 -20.58 -17.19 -34.11
N GLY A 160 -20.06 -15.96 -34.07
CA GLY A 160 -20.74 -14.70 -34.40
C GLY A 160 -21.89 -14.20 -33.50
N SER A 161 -21.63 -13.20 -32.66
CA SER A 161 -22.33 -11.89 -32.64
C SER A 161 -21.84 -11.04 -31.47
N ASP A 162 -21.58 -9.77 -31.77
CA ASP A 162 -21.24 -8.64 -30.90
C ASP A 162 -21.52 -8.80 -29.40
N LEU A 163 -20.49 -9.19 -28.66
CA LEU A 163 -20.40 -8.92 -27.23
C LEU A 163 -19.48 -7.70 -27.07
N ASN A 164 -20.06 -6.54 -26.80
CA ASN A 164 -19.33 -5.46 -26.13
C ASN A 164 -18.93 -5.99 -24.75
N SER A 165 -17.81 -6.70 -24.67
CA SER A 165 -17.07 -6.89 -23.44
C SER A 165 -16.51 -5.52 -23.08
N GLY A 166 -17.33 -4.72 -22.37
CA GLY A 166 -16.83 -3.58 -21.63
C GLY A 166 -15.88 -4.15 -20.59
N ASP A 167 -14.61 -4.30 -20.97
CA ASP A 167 -13.57 -4.74 -20.08
C ASP A 167 -13.54 -3.75 -18.92
N ASN A 168 -14.01 -4.20 -17.75
CA ASN A 168 -13.94 -3.44 -16.52
C ASN A 168 -12.44 -3.32 -16.16
N GLU A 169 -11.76 -2.36 -16.77
CA GLU A 169 -10.37 -2.08 -16.47
C GLU A 169 -10.32 -1.46 -15.06
N TRP A 170 -9.66 -2.18 -14.16
CA TRP A 170 -9.39 -1.74 -12.80
C TRP A 170 -8.13 -0.87 -12.82
N LYS A 171 -8.26 0.34 -12.30
CA LYS A 171 -7.11 1.22 -12.07
C LYS A 171 -6.66 1.09 -10.62
N ILE A 172 -5.36 0.95 -10.45
CA ILE A 172 -4.71 0.97 -9.14
C ILE A 172 -4.08 2.35 -9.00
N ASN A 173 -4.43 3.06 -7.93
CA ASN A 173 -3.76 4.29 -7.54
C ASN A 173 -2.78 3.98 -6.41
N ALA A 174 -1.57 4.52 -6.51
CA ALA A 174 -0.52 4.38 -5.50
C ALA A 174 -0.06 5.76 -5.05
N GLU A 175 -0.07 6.01 -3.74
CA GLU A 175 0.52 7.18 -3.11
C GLU A 175 1.70 6.73 -2.25
N VAL A 176 2.90 7.23 -2.54
CA VAL A 176 4.15 6.74 -1.92
C VAL A 176 4.81 7.87 -1.13
N PHE A 177 5.20 7.57 0.10
CA PHE A 177 5.91 8.47 1.00
C PHE A 177 7.15 7.77 1.54
N ASN A 178 8.21 8.55 1.78
CA ASN A 178 9.40 8.07 2.48
C ASN A 178 9.70 8.99 3.66
N ALA A 179 9.48 8.50 4.87
CA ALA A 179 9.78 9.24 6.09
C ALA A 179 11.22 9.04 6.51
N LEU A 180 12.00 10.12 6.48
CA LEU A 180 13.37 10.12 7.00
C LEU A 180 13.30 10.15 8.52
N CYS A 181 13.94 9.19 9.21
CA CYS A 181 13.82 9.05 10.66
C CYS A 181 15.16 9.35 11.34
N LEU A 182 15.12 10.04 12.47
CA LEU A 182 16.29 10.24 13.33
C LEU A 182 15.96 9.73 14.74
N CYS A 183 16.62 8.65 15.15
CA CYS A 183 16.44 8.09 16.49
C CYS A 183 17.18 8.94 17.53
N ASP A 184 16.45 9.39 18.55
CA ASP A 184 16.96 10.21 19.66
C ASP A 184 17.64 9.37 20.77
N GLU A 185 17.46 8.05 20.72
CA GLU A 185 18.05 7.11 21.68
C GLU A 185 19.38 6.53 21.17
N GLU A 186 20.17 5.92 22.04
CA GLU A 186 21.39 5.23 21.63
C GLU A 186 21.05 3.96 20.82
N TYR A 187 21.65 3.85 19.63
CA TYR A 187 21.50 2.68 18.75
C TYR A 187 22.84 2.31 18.10
N VAL A 188 22.89 1.08 17.59
CA VAL A 188 24.07 0.51 16.93
C VAL A 188 23.98 0.74 15.42
N CYS A 189 25.02 1.35 14.86
CA CYS A 189 25.24 1.43 13.42
C CYS A 189 26.20 0.33 12.96
N GLU A 190 25.77 -0.55 12.05
CA GLU A 190 26.62 -1.55 11.44
C GLU A 190 27.32 -0.96 10.20
N PRO A 191 28.67 -0.89 10.16
CA PRO A 191 29.38 -0.22 9.07
C PRO A 191 29.10 -0.81 7.68
N GLU A 192 28.83 -2.11 7.59
CA GLU A 192 28.47 -2.77 6.34
C GLU A 192 27.13 -2.28 5.80
N THR A 193 26.12 -2.16 6.66
CA THR A 193 24.79 -1.65 6.31
C THR A 193 24.86 -0.18 5.93
N MET A 194 25.58 0.64 6.69
CA MET A 194 25.74 2.07 6.37
C MET A 194 26.43 2.27 5.01
N ARG A 195 27.43 1.45 4.68
CA ARG A 195 28.07 1.47 3.35
C ARG A 195 27.12 1.02 2.25
N PHE A 196 26.32 -0.01 2.50
CA PHE A 196 25.32 -0.49 1.55
C PHE A 196 24.32 0.62 1.23
N LEU A 197 23.74 1.25 2.26
CA LEU A 197 22.79 2.35 2.12
C LEU A 197 23.40 3.55 1.36
N ALA A 198 24.59 4.00 1.77
CA ALA A 198 25.30 5.08 1.06
C ALA A 198 25.56 4.72 -0.41
N GLY A 199 25.93 3.46 -0.68
CA GLY A 199 26.16 2.94 -2.03
C GLY A 199 24.91 2.92 -2.92
N HIS A 200 23.72 2.92 -2.31
CA HIS A 200 22.42 2.96 -3.00
C HIS A 200 21.75 4.34 -2.92
N GLY A 201 22.50 5.39 -2.55
CA GLY A 201 22.02 6.77 -2.61
C GLY A 201 21.32 7.27 -1.35
N PHE A 202 21.39 6.55 -0.23
CA PHE A 202 20.87 7.05 1.05
C PHE A 202 21.68 8.28 1.52
N ASP A 203 20.99 9.40 1.76
CA ASP A 203 21.61 10.65 2.21
C ASP A 203 21.61 10.76 3.75
N PHE A 204 22.70 10.29 4.36
CA PHE A 204 22.91 10.41 5.81
C PHE A 204 23.02 11.87 6.28
N ASN A 205 23.46 12.81 5.46
CA ASN A 205 23.52 14.22 5.87
C ASN A 205 22.11 14.78 5.97
N GLY A 206 21.27 14.50 4.97
CA GLY A 206 19.84 14.79 5.01
C GLY A 206 19.17 14.17 6.22
N GLN A 207 19.51 12.92 6.55
CA GLN A 207 18.96 12.24 7.73
C GLN A 207 19.31 12.94 9.04
N CYS A 208 20.60 13.24 9.26
CA CYS A 208 21.04 13.91 10.49
C CYS A 208 20.49 15.34 10.64
N LEU A 209 20.22 16.03 9.53
CA LEU A 209 19.74 17.42 9.55
C LEU A 209 18.23 17.56 9.55
N HIS A 210 17.52 16.60 8.95
CA HIS A 210 16.10 16.75 8.60
C HIS A 210 15.24 15.52 8.93
N GLY A 211 15.83 14.48 9.53
CA GLY A 211 15.08 13.34 10.04
C GLY A 211 14.03 13.75 11.07
N LEU A 212 12.93 13.02 11.06
CA LEU A 212 11.81 13.12 11.99
C LEU A 212 12.14 12.52 13.34
#